data_AF-A0A8T4J847-F1
#
_entry.id   AF-A0A8T4J847-F1
#
_cell.length_a   1.000
_cell.length_b   1.000
_cell.length_c   1.000
_cell.angle_alpha   90.00
_cell.angle_beta   90.00
_cell.angle_gamma   90.00
#
_symmetry.space_group_name_H-M   'P 1'
#
loop_
_entity.id
_entity.type
_entity.pdbx_description
1 polymer ?
#
loop_
_entity_poly.entity_id
_entity_poly.type
_entity_poly.pdbx_seq_one_letter_code
_entity_poly.pdbx_strand_id
1 'polypeptide(L)' 'LTYVGYNIDDLTEKASFEEVVYLHWHLKLPNKEELAELKKQLSENAGIPKEVIDHFKSYPNGKVHPMAAL' A
#
# COMPACT_ATOMS: atom_id res chain seq x y z
N LEU A 1 5.20 -5.18 -19.40
CA LEU A 1 5.10 -3.92 -18.60
C LEU A 1 6.33 -3.88 -17.70
N THR A 2 7.01 -2.74 -17.58
CA THR A 2 8.25 -2.64 -16.79
C THR A 2 8.12 -1.56 -15.73
N TYR A 3 8.55 -1.87 -14.50
CA TYR A 3 8.68 -0.89 -13.43
C TYR A 3 10.15 -0.59 -13.21
N VAL A 4 10.56 0.65 -13.52
CA VAL A 4 11.94 1.14 -13.33
C VAL A 4 12.99 0.20 -13.96
N GLY A 5 12.69 -0.34 -15.15
CA GLY A 5 13.57 -1.26 -15.87
C GLY A 5 13.47 -2.74 -15.48
N TYR A 6 12.75 -3.08 -14.41
CA TYR A 6 12.46 -4.46 -14.03
C TYR A 6 11.19 -4.98 -14.72
N ASN A 7 11.20 -6.23 -15.15
CA ASN A 7 10.01 -6.85 -15.71
C ASN A 7 8.99 -7.11 -14.59
N ILE A 8 7.72 -6.80 -14.86
CA ILE A 8 6.65 -6.95 -13.87
C ILE A 8 6.51 -8.39 -13.39
N ASP A 9 6.71 -9.37 -14.28
CA ASP A 9 6.60 -10.80 -13.96
C ASP A 9 7.63 -11.19 -12.87
N ASP A 10 8.86 -10.68 -12.98
CA ASP A 10 9.94 -10.94 -12.01
C ASP A 10 9.64 -10.29 -10.65
N LEU A 11 9.06 -9.08 -10.66
CA LEU A 11 8.61 -8.41 -9.45
C LEU A 11 7.45 -9.13 -8.78
N THR A 12 6.49 -9.65 -9.54
CA THR A 12 5.34 -10.37 -8.97
C THR A 12 5.72 -11.72 -8.35
N GLU A 13 6.77 -12.37 -8.86
CA GLU A 13 7.21 -13.67 -8.31
C GLU A 13 8.18 -13.53 -7.13
N LYS A 14 8.96 -12.44 -7.08
CA LYS A 14 10.09 -12.32 -6.14
C LYS A 14 10.02 -11.16 -5.17
N ALA A 15 9.24 -10.12 -5.48
CA ALA A 15 9.19 -8.91 -4.68
C ALA A 15 7.89 -8.82 -3.88
N SER A 16 8.02 -8.40 -2.62
CA SER A 16 6.91 -8.09 -1.74
C SER A 16 6.26 -6.77 -2.16
N PHE A 17 5.00 -6.54 -1.77
CA PHE A 17 4.31 -5.27 -2.02
C PHE A 17 5.13 -4.07 -1.54
N GLU A 18 5.72 -4.14 -0.35
CA GLU A 18 6.52 -3.05 0.20
C GLU A 18 7.80 -2.78 -0.62
N GLU A 19 8.40 -3.81 -1.23
CA GLU A 19 9.59 -3.68 -2.10
C GLU A 19 9.23 -2.97 -3.41
N VAL A 20 8.07 -3.31 -3.98
CA VAL A 20 7.57 -2.68 -5.21
C VAL A 20 7.21 -1.22 -4.96
N VAL A 21 6.57 -0.91 -3.82
CA VAL A 21 6.26 0.48 -3.43
C VAL A 21 7.54 1.29 -3.24
N TYR A 22 8.54 0.73 -2.54
CA TYR A 22 9.83 1.38 -2.36
C TYR A 22 10.52 1.64 -3.70
N LEU A 23 10.52 0.66 -4.60
CA LEU A 23 11.05 0.79 -5.96
C LEU A 23 10.36 1.91 -6.72
N HIS A 24 9.04 2.04 -6.59
CA HIS A 24 8.28 3.09 -7.28
C HIS A 24 8.61 4.49 -6.75
N TRP A 25 8.84 4.63 -5.45
CA TRP A 25 9.17 5.93 -4.83
C TRP A 25 10.63 6.33 -4.98
N HIS A 26 11.56 5.40 -4.83
CA HIS A 26 13.00 5.68 -4.79
C HIS A 26 13.74 5.32 -6.09
N LEU A 27 13.04 4.73 -7.06
CA LEU A 27 13.61 4.25 -8.33
C LEU A 27 14.76 3.23 -8.14
N LYS A 28 14.80 2.55 -6.99
CA LYS A 28 15.78 1.53 -6.63
C LYS A 28 15.15 0.46 -5.73
N LEU A 29 15.72 -0.74 -5.73
CA LEU A 29 15.32 -1.77 -4.75
C LEU A 29 15.80 -1.37 -3.34
N PRO A 30 14.97 -1.61 -2.30
CA PRO A 30 15.36 -1.34 -0.92
C PRO A 30 16.41 -2.33 -0.42
N ASN A 31 17.26 -1.87 0.51
CA ASN A 31 18.02 -2.76 1.38
C ASN A 31 17.16 -3.28 2.54
N LYS A 32 17.62 -4.32 3.25
CA LYS A 32 16.88 -4.90 4.39
C LYS A 32 16.51 -3.89 5.48
N GLU A 33 17.39 -2.93 5.74
CA GLU A 33 17.14 -1.87 6.73
C GLU A 33 16.09 -0.87 6.23
N GLU A 34 16.21 -0.40 4.98
CA GLU A 34 15.25 0.52 4.35
C GLU A 34 13.86 -0.12 4.24
N LEU A 35 13.80 -1.42 3.95
CA LEU A 35 12.56 -2.19 3.96
C LEU A 35 11.93 -2.24 5.36
N ALA A 36 12.73 -2.55 6.39
CA ALA A 36 12.25 -2.63 7.76
C ALA A 36 11.71 -1.27 8.25
N GLU A 37 12.38 -0.18 7.88
CA GLU A 37 11.93 1.18 8.16
C GLU A 37 10.62 1.49 7.44
N LEU A 38 10.52 1.19 6.13
CA LEU A 38 9.28 1.39 5.38
C LEU A 38 8.11 0.61 6.00
N LYS A 39 8.32 -0.66 6.36
CA LYS A 39 7.30 -1.50 7.01
C LYS A 39 6.85 -0.91 8.34
N LYS A 40 7.81 -0.39 9.14
CA LYS A 40 7.51 0.27 10.40
C LYS A 40 6.67 1.53 10.17
N GLN A 41 7.08 2.40 9.23
CA GLN A 41 6.34 3.61 8.89
C GLN A 41 4.92 3.29 8.39
N LEU A 42 4.76 2.29 7.52
CA LEU A 42 3.45 1.83 7.05
C LEU A 42 2.58 1.33 8.21
N SER A 43 3.14 0.52 9.11
CA SER A 43 2.40 0.03 10.27
C SER A 43 2.00 1.13 11.24
N GLU A 44 2.85 2.13 11.45
CA GLU A 44 2.57 3.28 12.33
C GLU A 44 1.47 4.18 11.75
N ASN A 45 1.43 4.32 10.42
CA ASN A 45 0.43 5.14 9.72
C ASN A 45 -0.81 4.34 9.27
N ALA A 46 -0.86 3.02 9.49
CA ALA A 46 -2.02 2.18 9.20
C ALA A 46 -3.21 2.41 10.15
N GLY A 47 -3.00 3.20 11.23
CA GLY A 47 -4.06 3.57 12.16
C GLY A 47 -5.11 4.46 11.49
N ILE A 48 -6.36 3.97 11.44
CA ILE A 48 -7.48 4.73 10.89
C ILE A 48 -8.15 5.52 12.04
N PRO A 49 -8.37 6.84 11.91
CA PRO A 49 -9.11 7.62 12.90
C PRO A 49 -10.52 7.08 13.13
N LYS A 50 -10.99 7.08 14.38
CA LYS A 50 -12.33 6.58 14.74
C LYS A 50 -13.45 7.28 13.97
N GLU A 51 -13.31 8.59 13.73
CA GLU A 51 -14.27 9.40 12.98
C GLU A 51 -14.50 8.86 11.55
N VAL A 52 -13.44 8.38 10.90
CA VAL A 52 -13.53 7.77 9.56
C VAL A 52 -14.31 6.45 9.65
N ILE A 53 -14.04 5.63 10.68
CA ILE A 53 -14.75 4.36 10.90
C ILE A 53 -16.25 4.60 11.17
N ASP A 54 -16.59 5.60 11.98
CA ASP A 54 -17.97 5.94 12.28
C ASP A 54 -18.70 6.52 11.06
N HIS A 55 -18.01 7.29 10.21
CA HIS A 55 -18.54 7.71 8.91
C HIS A 55 -18.84 6.50 8.01
N PHE A 56 -17.92 5.52 7.93
CA PHE A 56 -18.15 4.29 7.17
C PHE A 56 -19.37 3.49 7.68
N LYS A 57 -19.61 3.45 9.00
CA LYS A 57 -20.78 2.79 9.60
C LYS A 57 -22.09 3.54 9.37
N SER A 58 -22.03 4.85 9.11
CA SER A 58 -23.21 5.66 8.83
C SER A 58 -23.79 5.40 7.44
N TYR A 59 -23.01 4.79 6.54
CA TYR A 59 -23.51 4.42 5.23
C TYR A 59 -24.55 3.30 5.33
N PRO A 60 -25.65 3.38 4.54
CA PRO A 60 -26.62 2.32 4.48
C PRO A 60 -25.97 1.06 3.86
N ASN A 61 -25.78 0.03 4.70
CA ASN A 61 -25.22 -1.27 4.34
C ASN A 61 -25.88 -1.82 3.06
N GLY A 62 -25.14 -1.83 1.95
CA GLY A 62 -25.54 -2.46 0.68
C GLY A 62 -26.05 -1.53 -0.43
N LYS A 63 -26.16 -0.21 -0.22
CA LYS A 63 -26.62 0.74 -1.27
C LYS A 63 -25.53 1.66 -1.84
N VAL A 64 -24.33 1.65 -1.26
CA VAL A 64 -23.26 2.58 -1.62
C VAL A 64 -22.19 1.81 -2.40
N HIS A 65 -21.80 2.36 -3.55
CA HIS A 65 -20.72 1.82 -4.35
C HIS A 65 -19.39 1.93 -3.57
N PRO A 66 -18.51 0.92 -3.53
CA PRO A 66 -17.28 0.96 -2.72
C PRO A 66 -16.40 2.18 -2.97
N MET A 67 -16.33 2.65 -4.21
CA MET A 67 -15.57 3.86 -4.57
C MET A 67 -16.23 5.18 -4.14
N ALA A 68 -17.50 5.16 -3.73
CA ALA A 68 -18.18 6.33 -3.15
C ALA A 68 -18.06 6.37 -1.62
N ALA A 69 -17.57 5.28 -1.01
CA ALA A 69 -17.32 5.20 0.43
C ALA A 69 -15.85 5.48 0.77
N LEU A 70 -14.92 5.19 -0.15
CA LEU A 70 -13.49 5.55 -0.09
C LEU A 70 -13.25 7.03 -0.39
#